data_AF-A0A848NSF5-F1
#
_entry.id   AF-A0A848NSF5-F1
#
_cell.length_a   1.000
_cell.length_b   1.000
_cell.length_c   1.000
_cell.angle_alpha   90.00
_cell.angle_beta   90.00
_cell.angle_gamma   90.00
#
_symmetry.space_group_name_H-M   'P 1'
#
loop_
_entity.id
_entity.type
_entity.pdbx_description
1 polymer ?
#
loop_
_entity_poly.entity_id
_entity_poly.type
_entity_poly.pdbx_seq_one_letter_code
_entity_poly.pdbx_strand_id
1 'polypeptide(L)'
;MVSLAGVSAGWAATGHNFDPSKLSTLTPGQTTLEEASRALTAPPDKFYKQTDGTFLALWSFKITFVADGLYSRKEALLQFGPDGRLMRLVDSTNILLEPWERQKLLGPAPMPDPAQDWAQQPAPPPQVETIVIPVPAAPPETVRQGR
;
A
#
# COMPACT_ATOMS: atom_id res chain seq x y z
N MET A 1 -27.38 36.10 31.89
CA MET A 1 -26.43 35.01 31.62
C MET A 1 -25.86 35.22 30.23
N VAL A 2 -24.59 35.60 30.11
CA VAL A 2 -23.89 35.68 28.82
C VAL A 2 -22.90 34.53 28.81
N SER A 3 -23.18 33.50 28.02
CA SER A 3 -22.20 32.46 27.73
C SER A 3 -21.30 32.99 26.62
N LEU A 4 -20.05 33.36 26.97
CA LEU A 4 -19.00 33.52 25.98
C LEU A 4 -18.69 32.12 25.43
N ALA A 5 -19.15 31.83 24.22
CA ALA A 5 -18.62 30.73 23.43
C ALA A 5 -17.18 31.11 23.03
N GLY A 6 -16.21 30.63 23.80
CA GLY A 6 -14.80 30.81 23.50
C GLY A 6 -14.44 30.09 22.21
N VAL A 7 -14.05 30.84 21.19
CA VAL A 7 -13.35 30.31 20.02
C VAL A 7 -11.98 29.83 20.50
N SER A 8 -11.78 28.52 20.58
CA SER A 8 -10.48 27.92 20.86
C SER A 8 -9.58 28.11 19.64
N ALA A 9 -8.85 29.23 19.63
CA ALA A 9 -7.79 29.47 18.66
C ALA A 9 -6.69 28.41 18.85
N GLY A 10 -6.73 27.37 18.00
CA GLY A 10 -5.53 26.86 17.34
C GLY A 10 -4.78 25.66 17.91
N TRP A 11 -5.20 25.02 19.00
CA TRP A 11 -4.58 23.75 19.45
C TRP A 11 -5.53 22.58 19.20
N ALA A 12 -5.15 21.66 18.32
CA ALA A 12 -5.84 20.39 18.14
C ALA A 12 -4.84 19.23 18.12
N ALA A 13 -5.07 18.23 18.97
CA ALA A 13 -4.38 16.95 18.92
C ALA A 13 -5.42 15.83 18.71
N THR A 14 -5.08 14.83 17.90
CA THR A 14 -5.96 13.70 17.61
C THR A 14 -5.15 12.42 17.54
N GLY A 15 -5.74 11.32 18.03
CA GLY A 15 -5.11 10.01 18.11
C GLY A 15 -4.20 9.82 19.33
N HIS A 16 -3.48 8.71 19.36
CA HIS A 16 -2.59 8.34 20.47
C HIS A 16 -1.13 8.62 20.11
N ASN A 17 -0.46 9.47 20.90
CA ASN A 17 0.97 9.71 20.71
C ASN A 17 1.75 8.43 21.03
N PHE A 18 2.41 7.86 20.03
CA PHE A 18 3.16 6.59 20.14
C PHE A 18 4.66 6.80 19.90
N ASP A 19 5.51 5.88 20.34
CA ASP A 19 6.96 5.93 20.09
C ASP A 19 7.31 5.22 18.77
N PRO A 20 7.53 5.95 17.66
CA PRO A 20 7.85 5.32 16.39
C PRO A 20 9.26 4.72 16.34
N SER A 21 10.17 5.13 17.24
CA SER A 21 11.53 4.57 17.30
C SER A 21 11.54 3.11 17.77
N LYS A 22 10.44 2.65 18.36
CA LYS A 22 10.26 1.27 18.81
C LYS A 22 9.68 0.35 17.75
N LEU A 23 9.32 0.87 16.57
CA LEU A 23 8.84 0.03 15.47
C LEU A 23 9.84 -1.06 15.08
N SER A 24 11.15 -0.77 15.09
CA SER A 24 12.18 -1.75 14.73
C SER A 24 12.37 -2.87 15.77
N THR A 25 11.86 -2.68 16.98
CA THR A 25 11.84 -3.73 18.02
C THR A 25 10.77 -4.78 17.79
N LEU A 26 9.75 -4.47 16.98
CA LEU A 26 8.71 -5.42 16.63
C LEU A 26 9.29 -6.50 15.72
N THR A 27 8.78 -7.72 15.88
CA THR A 27 9.25 -8.91 15.16
C THR A 27 8.07 -9.57 14.47
N PRO A 28 8.02 -9.52 13.12
CA PRO A 28 7.05 -10.27 12.34
C PRO A 28 7.02 -11.76 12.71
N GLY A 29 5.82 -12.33 12.73
CA GLY A 29 5.54 -13.71 13.15
C GLY A 29 5.59 -13.95 14.65
N GLN A 30 5.99 -12.97 15.47
CA GLN A 30 6.13 -13.13 16.92
C GLN A 30 5.29 -12.12 17.69
N THR A 31 5.48 -10.83 17.41
CA THR A 31 4.89 -9.74 18.18
C THR A 31 3.37 -9.74 18.07
N THR A 32 2.68 -9.82 19.20
CA THR A 32 1.22 -9.70 19.29
C THR A 32 0.78 -8.24 19.29
N LEU A 33 -0.52 -8.00 19.11
CA LEU A 33 -1.11 -6.65 19.19
C LEU A 33 -0.86 -5.98 20.55
N GLU A 34 -0.97 -6.74 21.64
CA GLU A 34 -0.77 -6.21 23.00
C GLU A 34 0.69 -5.83 23.23
N GLU A 35 1.62 -6.69 22.81
CA GLU A 35 3.06 -6.41 22.87
C GLU A 35 3.44 -5.22 22.00
N ALA A 36 2.87 -5.10 20.79
CA ALA A 36 3.08 -3.94 19.94
C ALA A 36 2.57 -2.66 20.62
N SER A 37 1.39 -2.69 21.23
CA SER A 37 0.83 -1.54 21.95
C SER A 37 1.72 -1.12 23.13
N ARG A 38 2.28 -2.09 23.84
CA ARG A 38 3.21 -1.86 24.94
C ARG A 38 4.55 -1.29 24.45
N ALA A 39 5.11 -1.86 23.39
CA ALA A 39 6.37 -1.43 22.80
C ALA A 39 6.28 -0.01 22.22
N LEU A 40 5.17 0.31 21.53
CA LEU A 40 4.90 1.63 20.96
C LEU A 40 4.34 2.63 21.99
N THR A 41 4.24 2.21 23.26
CA THR A 41 3.75 2.99 24.40
C THR A 41 2.37 3.61 24.19
N ALA A 42 1.54 3.02 23.33
CA ALA A 42 0.23 3.53 22.96
C ALA A 42 -0.61 2.42 22.29
N PRO A 43 -1.95 2.42 22.49
CA PRO A 43 -2.83 1.57 21.69
C PRO A 43 -3.00 2.12 20.27
N PRO A 44 -3.43 1.29 19.30
CA PRO A 44 -3.87 1.76 17.99
C PRO A 44 -5.00 2.78 18.09
N ASP A 45 -5.03 3.73 17.16
CA ASP A 45 -6.15 4.66 16.97
C ASP A 45 -7.33 3.99 16.25
N LYS A 46 -7.05 3.13 15.25
CA LYS A 46 -8.08 2.47 14.43
C LYS A 46 -7.73 1.03 14.09
N PHE A 47 -8.78 0.25 13.81
CA PHE A 47 -8.67 -1.11 13.29
C PHE A 47 -9.47 -1.25 11.99
N TYR A 48 -8.89 -1.95 11.01
CA TYR A 48 -9.56 -2.32 9.76
C TYR A 48 -9.54 -3.84 9.60
N LYS A 49 -10.69 -4.48 9.76
CA LYS A 49 -10.82 -5.93 9.59
C LYS A 49 -10.85 -6.30 8.11
N GLN A 50 -10.20 -7.41 7.75
CA GLN A 50 -10.19 -7.96 6.40
C GLN A 50 -11.00 -9.27 6.36
N THR A 51 -11.39 -9.70 5.15
CA THR A 51 -12.20 -10.91 4.94
C THR A 51 -11.40 -12.20 5.11
N ASP A 52 -10.08 -12.14 4.98
CA ASP A 52 -9.15 -13.27 5.12
C ASP A 52 -8.78 -13.59 6.58
N GLY A 53 -9.41 -12.90 7.54
CA GLY A 53 -9.14 -13.03 8.97
C GLY A 53 -7.95 -12.21 9.46
N THR A 54 -7.20 -11.56 8.57
CA THR A 54 -6.19 -10.57 8.96
C THR A 54 -6.87 -9.26 9.36
N PHE A 55 -6.12 -8.39 10.04
CA PHE A 55 -6.59 -7.04 10.33
C PHE A 55 -5.43 -6.05 10.33
N LEU A 56 -5.75 -4.80 10.03
CA LEU A 56 -4.82 -3.68 10.12
C LEU A 56 -5.08 -2.92 11.41
N ALA A 57 -4.01 -2.51 12.08
CA ALA A 57 -4.05 -1.60 13.20
C ALA A 57 -3.25 -0.35 12.86
N LEU A 58 -3.88 0.81 12.99
CA LEU A 58 -3.29 2.12 12.70
C LEU A 58 -2.91 2.81 14.00
N TRP A 59 -1.64 3.08 14.18
CA TRP A 59 -1.17 4.10 15.12
C TRP A 59 -1.10 5.42 14.37
N SER A 60 -1.88 6.41 14.80
CA SER A 60 -1.87 7.74 14.22
C SER A 60 -1.83 8.78 15.33
N PHE A 61 -0.98 9.78 15.14
CA PHE A 61 -0.95 10.95 15.99
C PHE A 61 -0.78 12.19 15.13
N LYS A 62 -1.69 13.15 15.32
CA LYS A 62 -1.69 14.43 14.61
C LYS A 62 -1.78 15.56 15.63
N ILE A 63 -0.95 16.58 15.43
CA ILE A 63 -1.01 17.83 16.18
C ILE A 63 -0.94 19.02 15.22
N THR A 64 -1.74 20.04 15.49
CA THR A 64 -1.83 21.26 14.69
C THR A 64 -1.81 22.49 15.60
N PHE A 65 -0.99 23.47 15.25
CA PHE A 65 -0.89 24.80 15.85
C PHE A 65 -1.01 25.91 14.80
N VAL A 66 -1.71 26.98 15.15
CA VAL A 66 -1.80 28.25 14.40
C VAL A 66 -1.74 29.39 15.43
N ALA A 67 -1.24 30.60 15.18
CA ALA A 67 -1.14 31.38 13.94
C ALA A 67 0.23 31.41 13.22
N ASP A 68 1.34 30.99 13.85
CA ASP A 68 2.65 30.85 13.16
C ASP A 68 3.12 29.38 13.02
N GLY A 69 2.14 28.46 12.99
CA GLY A 69 2.17 27.20 12.25
C GLY A 69 3.11 26.09 12.73
N LEU A 70 2.59 25.10 13.46
CA LEU A 70 3.22 23.77 13.56
C LEU A 70 2.19 22.70 13.18
N TYR A 71 2.45 22.00 12.07
CA TYR A 71 1.72 20.81 11.69
C TYR A 71 2.65 19.61 11.81
N SER A 72 2.27 18.63 12.62
CA SER A 72 2.98 17.36 12.69
C SER A 72 1.99 16.21 12.68
N ARG A 73 2.34 15.17 11.92
CA ARG A 73 1.58 13.91 11.80
C ARG A 73 2.59 12.80 11.77
N LYS A 74 2.33 11.70 12.47
CA LYS A 74 3.05 10.44 12.32
C LYS A 74 2.08 9.28 12.32
N GLU A 75 2.33 8.30 11.45
CA GLU A 75 1.47 7.13 11.33
C GLU A 75 2.26 5.86 11.05
N ALA A 76 1.79 4.75 11.60
CA ALA A 76 2.25 3.41 11.29
C ALA A 76 1.06 2.48 11.15
N LEU A 77 0.95 1.84 9.99
CA LEU A 77 -0.08 0.87 9.68
C LEU A 77 0.52 -0.53 9.72
N LEU A 78 0.14 -1.32 10.72
CA LEU A 78 0.63 -2.68 10.91
C LEU A 78 -0.46 -3.68 10.52
N GLN A 79 -0.09 -4.75 9.83
CA GLN A 79 -0.98 -5.89 9.58
C GLN A 79 -0.70 -7.00 10.58
N PHE A 80 -1.76 -7.57 11.13
CA PHE A 80 -1.74 -8.72 12.01
C PHE A 80 -2.50 -9.87 11.36
N GLY A 81 -1.98 -11.08 11.57
CA GLY A 81 -2.56 -12.32 11.07
C GLY A 81 -3.81 -12.74 11.86
N PRO A 82 -4.52 -13.77 11.38
CA PRO A 82 -5.66 -14.36 12.11
C PRO A 82 -5.25 -14.98 13.45
N ASP A 83 -3.96 -15.29 13.62
CA ASP A 83 -3.33 -15.74 14.87
C ASP A 83 -3.01 -14.58 15.84
N GLY A 84 -3.31 -13.34 15.46
CA GLY A 84 -3.08 -12.13 16.25
C GLY A 84 -1.62 -11.67 16.29
N ARG A 85 -0.75 -12.21 15.44
CA ARG A 85 0.67 -11.84 15.38
C ARG A 85 0.97 -10.89 14.23
N LEU A 86 1.96 -10.03 14.41
CA LEU A 86 2.41 -9.06 13.44
C LEU A 86 2.86 -9.79 12.17
N MET A 87 2.27 -9.46 11.03
CA MET A 87 2.73 -9.93 9.74
C MET A 87 3.74 -8.97 9.14
N ARG A 88 3.39 -7.68 9.10
CA ARG A 88 4.24 -6.65 8.50
C ARG A 88 3.85 -5.21 8.86
N LEU A 89 4.78 -4.29 8.69
CA LEU A 89 4.53 -2.87 8.48
C LEU A 89 4.06 -2.67 7.03
N VAL A 90 2.82 -2.19 6.87
CA VAL A 90 2.20 -1.96 5.56
C VAL A 90 2.55 -0.57 5.05
N ASP A 91 2.46 0.44 5.91
CA ASP A 91 2.74 1.82 5.55
C ASP A 91 3.25 2.61 6.77
N SER A 92 4.04 3.65 6.52
CA SER A 92 4.44 4.63 7.52
C SER A 92 4.54 6.03 6.96
N THR A 93 4.04 7.01 7.72
CA THR A 93 4.07 8.42 7.36
C THR A 93 4.89 9.20 8.38
N ASN A 94 5.87 9.98 7.92
CA ASN A 94 6.73 10.85 8.74
C ASN A 94 7.42 10.11 9.91
N ILE A 95 7.85 8.88 9.65
CA ILE A 95 8.63 8.08 10.59
C ILE A 95 10.00 7.80 9.97
N LEU A 96 11.06 8.16 10.71
CA LEU A 96 12.41 7.77 10.38
C LEU A 96 12.64 6.32 10.80
N LEU A 97 12.83 5.46 9.82
CA LEU A 97 13.26 4.07 9.97
C LEU A 97 14.46 3.88 9.06
N GLU A 98 15.50 3.24 9.58
CA GLU A 98 16.62 2.85 8.74
C GLU A 98 16.15 1.87 7.65
N PRO A 99 16.79 1.85 6.46
CA PRO A 99 16.36 0.98 5.37
C PRO A 99 16.30 -0.50 5.76
N TRP A 100 17.25 -0.94 6.58
CA TRP A 100 17.32 -2.33 7.06
C TRP A 100 16.23 -2.65 8.10
N GLU A 101 15.83 -1.69 8.94
CA GLU A 101 14.72 -1.85 9.89
C GLU A 101 13.40 -1.97 9.17
N ARG A 102 13.19 -1.11 8.15
CA ARG A 102 12.01 -1.18 7.29
C ARG A 102 11.95 -2.54 6.61
N GLN A 103 13.05 -3.02 6.05
CA GLN A 103 13.12 -4.34 5.42
C GLN A 103 12.75 -5.48 6.39
N LYS A 104 13.26 -5.45 7.62
CA LYS A 104 12.88 -6.43 8.67
C LYS A 104 11.37 -6.43 8.91
N LEU A 105 10.76 -5.25 8.96
CA LEU A 105 9.34 -5.10 9.27
C LEU A 105 8.40 -5.45 8.11
N LEU A 106 8.89 -5.61 6.88
CA LEU A 106 8.06 -6.09 5.77
C LEU A 106 7.60 -7.55 5.96
N GLY A 107 8.20 -8.27 6.91
CA GLY A 107 7.93 -9.69 7.13
C GLY A 107 8.51 -10.57 6.02
N PRO A 108 8.27 -11.88 6.06
CA PRO A 108 8.57 -12.77 4.94
C PRO A 108 7.90 -12.25 3.68
N ALA A 109 8.58 -12.35 2.53
CA ALA A 109 7.98 -11.99 1.26
C ALA A 109 6.63 -12.71 1.11
N PRO A 110 5.58 -12.04 0.60
CA PRO A 110 4.32 -12.71 0.28
C PRO A 110 4.64 -13.95 -0.54
N MET A 111 4.13 -15.11 -0.11
CA MET A 111 4.26 -16.33 -0.91
C MET A 111 3.67 -16.01 -2.29
N PRO A 112 4.40 -16.23 -3.39
CA PRO A 112 3.88 -15.95 -4.72
C PRO A 112 2.55 -16.67 -4.88
N ASP A 113 1.49 -15.92 -5.18
CA ASP A 113 0.23 -16.54 -5.55
C ASP A 113 0.50 -17.29 -6.87
N PRO A 114 0.28 -18.62 -6.94
CA PRO A 114 0.45 -19.35 -8.19
C PRO A 114 -0.38 -18.75 -9.34
N ALA A 115 -1.44 -17.99 -9.04
CA ALA A 115 -2.19 -17.22 -10.03
C ALA A 115 -1.41 -16.06 -10.68
N GLN A 116 -0.44 -15.45 -9.98
CA GLN A 116 0.40 -14.39 -10.54
C GLN A 116 1.47 -14.91 -11.50
N ASP A 117 1.95 -16.14 -11.31
CA ASP A 117 2.93 -16.78 -12.19
C ASP A 117 2.39 -16.93 -13.62
N TRP A 118 1.11 -17.31 -13.74
CA TRP A 118 0.38 -17.38 -15.03
C TRP A 118 0.21 -16.01 -15.70
N ALA A 119 0.17 -14.91 -14.93
CA ALA A 119 -0.01 -13.56 -15.46
C ALA A 119 1.30 -12.92 -15.95
N GLN A 120 2.46 -13.47 -15.57
CA GLN A 120 3.77 -12.98 -15.97
C GLN A 120 4.38 -13.72 -17.18
N GLN A 121 3.68 -14.73 -17.71
CA GLN A 121 4.14 -15.42 -18.92
C GLN A 121 4.21 -14.41 -20.08
N PRO A 122 5.39 -14.18 -20.69
CA PRO A 122 5.50 -13.35 -21.87
C PRO A 122 4.54 -13.87 -22.93
N ALA A 123 3.70 -12.99 -23.48
CA ALA A 123 2.79 -13.36 -24.55
C ALA A 123 3.59 -14.08 -25.65
N PRO A 124 3.15 -15.26 -26.13
CA PRO A 124 3.82 -15.92 -27.24
C PRO A 124 3.91 -14.92 -28.40
N PRO A 125 5.07 -14.86 -29.10
CA PRO A 125 5.27 -13.90 -30.18
C PRO A 125 4.12 -14.04 -31.19
N PRO A 126 3.56 -12.93 -31.69
CA PRO A 126 2.45 -12.98 -32.63
C PRO A 126 2.88 -13.83 -33.83
N GLN A 127 2.18 -14.94 -34.05
CA GLN A 127 2.34 -15.74 -35.25
C GLN A 127 1.78 -14.90 -36.40
N VAL A 128 2.67 -14.24 -37.14
CA VAL A 128 2.29 -13.48 -38.33
C VAL A 128 1.94 -14.49 -39.42
N GLU A 129 0.69 -14.93 -39.41
CA GLU A 129 0.13 -15.74 -40.48
C GLU A 129 -0.05 -14.83 -41.70
N THR A 130 0.90 -14.90 -42.63
CA THR A 130 0.89 -14.09 -43.84
C THR A 130 -0.26 -14.57 -44.72
N ILE A 131 -1.40 -13.89 -44.64
CA ILE A 131 -2.52 -14.09 -45.55
C ILE A 131 -2.07 -13.61 -46.93
N VAL A 132 -1.72 -14.55 -47.80
CA VAL A 132 -1.46 -14.28 -49.22
C VAL A 132 -2.81 -14.07 -49.88
N ILE A 133 -3.15 -12.83 -50.20
CA ILE A 133 -4.29 -12.50 -51.05
C ILE A 133 -3.83 -12.69 -52.50
N PRO A 134 -4.34 -13.68 -53.26
CA PRO A 134 -4.02 -13.78 -54.66
C PRO A 134 -4.73 -12.64 -55.40
N VAL A 135 -3.95 -11.73 -55.99
CA VAL A 135 -4.45 -10.75 -56.96
C VAL A 135 -4.94 -11.52 -58.20
N PRO A 136 -6.22 -11.40 -58.60
CA PRO A 136 -6.70 -11.98 -59.84
C PRO A 136 -5.94 -11.37 -61.03
N ALA A 137 -5.39 -12.21 -61.90
CA ALA A 137 -4.72 -11.78 -63.11
C ALA A 137 -5.66 -10.93 -63.97
N ALA A 138 -5.19 -9.73 -64.35
CA ALA A 138 -5.89 -8.90 -65.32
C ALA A 138 -6.04 -9.66 -66.65
N PRO A 139 -7.22 -9.63 -67.31
CA PRO A 139 -7.39 -10.27 -68.60
C PRO A 139 -6.50 -9.61 -69.68
N PRO A 140 -5.98 -10.38 -70.63
CA PRO A 140 -5.09 -9.87 -71.67
C PRO A 140 -5.81 -8.83 -72.55
N GLU A 141 -5.18 -7.66 -72.71
CA GLU A 141 -5.62 -6.62 -73.65
C GLU A 141 -5.68 -7.19 -75.07
N THR A 142 -6.84 -7.04 -75.70
CA THR A 142 -7.08 -7.49 -77.07
C THR A 142 -6.37 -6.52 -78.02
N VAL A 143 -5.30 -6.99 -78.69
CA VAL A 143 -4.62 -6.25 -79.76
C VAL A 143 -5.63 -5.93 -80.87
N ARG A 144 -5.98 -4.66 -81.03
CA ARG A 144 -6.80 -4.16 -82.13
C ARG A 144 -5.92 -4.05 -83.38
N GLN A 145 -6.02 -5.03 -84.26
CA GLN A 145 -5.49 -4.94 -85.63
C GLN A 145 -6.25 -3.86 -86.40
N GLY A 146 -5.53 -2.87 -86.93
CA GLY A 146 -6.05 -1.75 -87.71
C GLY A 146 -5.19 -1.51 -88.96
N ARG A 147 -5.77 -1.93 -90.08
CA ARG A 147 -5.51 -1.72 -91.51
C ARG A 147 -4.65 -0.52 -91.93
#